data_AF-A0A368VU41-F1
#
_entry.id   AF-A0A368VU41-F1
#
_cell.length_a   1.000
_cell.length_b   1.000
_cell.length_c   1.000
_cell.angle_alpha   90.00
_cell.angle_beta   90.00
_cell.angle_gamma   90.00
#
_symmetry.space_group_name_H-M   'P 1'
#
loop_
_entity.id
_entity.type
_entity.pdbx_description
1 polymer ?
#
loop_
_entity_poly.entity_id
_entity_poly.type
_entity_poly.pdbx_seq_one_letter_code
_entity_poly.pdbx_strand_id
1 'polypeptide(L)'
;MKTGLKPVLWSCAALLLLLSIHLPLLNILTLLLLMVPYVVLYTTLPPKSFVLHLITVWLLAFFIGGPATLIIGFFFLIPAIVMGHLYMKQEPASKVIRTVGVVFLAGLLLELFIFEVILKISLIQKMSSLVRTTVDDLVVQGLLPKEWNSELTEMMVRTMVGSIPVTFILIAFGYTIITQYLARRAVKWSGGPEVPRFTRAKDWRLSRMLVIIYLIAYSIELFSTKTSESFFAIALMNLVPLLSYVFAIQAVGFFFFLAHQRGWNKAVPILIAIPVLIFPPLSLIGVLDTAFPIRKSFTKP
;
A
#
# COMPACT_ATOMS: atom_id res chain seq x y z
N MET A 1 -13.13 -11.85 34.06
CA MET A 1 -12.72 -10.99 32.92
C MET A 1 -13.92 -10.14 32.54
N LYS A 2 -13.87 -8.80 32.60
CA LYS A 2 -14.92 -7.96 32.00
C LYS A 2 -14.70 -7.95 30.49
N THR A 3 -15.11 -9.01 29.79
CA THR A 3 -15.11 -9.04 28.32
C THR A 3 -16.22 -8.11 27.85
N GLY A 4 -15.89 -6.84 27.61
CA GLY A 4 -16.83 -5.91 26.99
C GLY A 4 -17.28 -6.44 25.63
N LEU A 5 -18.48 -6.05 25.18
CA LEU A 5 -19.05 -6.46 23.89
C LEU A 5 -18.13 -6.11 22.70
N LYS A 6 -17.36 -5.02 22.80
CA LYS A 6 -16.52 -4.50 21.70
C LYS A 6 -15.40 -5.46 21.27
N PRO A 7 -14.56 -6.03 22.16
CA PRO A 7 -13.62 -7.09 21.81
C PRO A 7 -14.24 -8.28 21.06
N VAL A 8 -15.43 -8.72 21.48
CA VAL A 8 -16.13 -9.83 20.81
C VAL A 8 -16.53 -9.41 19.40
N LEU A 9 -17.09 -8.21 19.21
CA LEU A 9 -17.42 -7.68 17.89
C LEU A 9 -16.20 -7.61 16.95
N TRP A 10 -15.04 -7.18 17.45
CA TRP A 10 -13.81 -7.15 16.64
C TRP A 10 -13.27 -8.54 16.32
N SER A 11 -13.51 -9.52 17.19
CA SER A 11 -13.15 -10.92 16.93
C SER A 11 -14.06 -11.51 15.85
N CYS A 12 -15.36 -11.26 15.93
CA CYS A 12 -16.29 -11.60 14.86
C CYS A 12 -15.93 -10.91 13.55
N ALA A 13 -15.55 -9.61 13.59
CA ALA A 13 -15.10 -8.90 12.41
C ALA A 13 -13.82 -9.52 11.80
N ALA A 14 -12.83 -9.89 12.63
CA ALA A 14 -11.63 -10.59 12.17
C ALA A 14 -11.98 -11.93 11.50
N LEU A 15 -12.86 -12.73 12.13
CA LEU A 15 -13.30 -14.00 11.58
C LEU A 15 -14.03 -13.82 10.24
N LEU A 16 -14.99 -12.90 10.17
CA LEU A 16 -15.75 -12.63 8.96
C LEU A 16 -14.85 -12.15 7.82
N LEU A 17 -13.90 -11.25 8.11
CA LEU A 17 -12.91 -10.80 7.13
C LEU A 17 -12.05 -11.98 6.65
N LEU A 18 -11.51 -12.80 7.55
CA LEU A 18 -10.74 -13.98 7.14
C LEU A 18 -11.54 -14.91 6.22
N LEU A 19 -12.81 -15.15 6.52
CA LEU A 19 -13.66 -16.04 5.73
C LEU A 19 -14.11 -15.40 4.40
N SER A 20 -14.31 -14.08 4.37
CA SER A 20 -14.73 -13.37 3.15
C SER A 20 -13.65 -13.31 2.08
N ILE A 21 -12.41 -13.74 2.37
CA ILE A 21 -11.36 -13.83 1.36
C ILE A 21 -11.67 -14.85 0.26
N HIS A 22 -12.46 -15.88 0.58
CA HIS A 22 -12.89 -16.91 -0.35
C HIS A 22 -14.06 -16.47 -1.24
N LEU A 23 -14.66 -15.31 -0.93
CA LEU A 23 -15.77 -14.76 -1.70
C LEU A 23 -15.21 -13.81 -2.77
N PRO A 24 -15.47 -14.07 -4.07
CA PRO A 24 -15.12 -13.14 -5.14
C PRO A 24 -15.69 -11.74 -4.86
N LEU A 25 -15.00 -10.68 -5.31
CA LEU A 25 -15.32 -9.26 -5.08
C LEU A 25 -15.10 -8.75 -3.65
N LEU A 26 -15.37 -9.56 -2.62
CA LEU A 26 -15.14 -9.18 -1.23
C LEU A 26 -13.67 -9.29 -0.79
N ASN A 27 -12.86 -10.04 -1.53
CA ASN A 27 -11.43 -10.23 -1.26
C ASN A 27 -10.65 -8.89 -1.17
N ILE A 28 -10.89 -7.92 -2.07
CA ILE A 28 -10.20 -6.62 -2.04
C ILE A 28 -10.53 -5.87 -0.75
N LEU A 29 -11.83 -5.78 -0.43
CA LEU A 29 -12.28 -5.11 0.79
C LEU A 29 -11.75 -5.82 2.04
N THR A 30 -11.74 -7.15 2.00
CA THR A 30 -11.19 -8.00 3.05
C THR A 30 -9.74 -7.64 3.34
N LEU A 31 -8.89 -7.68 2.32
CA LEU A 31 -7.46 -7.44 2.47
C LEU A 31 -7.23 -6.04 3.05
N LEU A 32 -7.92 -5.01 2.53
CA LEU A 32 -7.79 -3.62 3.00
C LEU A 32 -8.17 -3.42 4.47
N LEU A 33 -9.07 -4.25 5.01
CA LEU A 33 -9.61 -4.09 6.37
C LEU A 33 -9.01 -5.08 7.38
N LEU A 34 -8.37 -6.17 6.94
CA LEU A 34 -8.01 -7.30 7.82
C LEU A 34 -7.06 -6.92 8.96
N MET A 35 -6.15 -5.97 8.74
CA MET A 35 -5.27 -5.49 9.82
C MET A 35 -6.04 -4.75 10.92
N VAL A 36 -7.14 -4.06 10.58
CA VAL A 36 -7.88 -3.20 11.52
C VAL A 36 -8.35 -3.93 12.78
N PRO A 37 -9.11 -5.05 12.70
CA PRO A 37 -9.53 -5.75 13.91
C PRO A 37 -8.35 -6.28 14.72
N TYR A 38 -7.27 -6.75 14.07
CA TYR A 38 -6.07 -7.21 14.79
C TYR A 38 -5.36 -6.10 15.55
N VAL A 39 -5.20 -4.91 14.93
CA VAL A 39 -4.65 -3.73 15.62
C VAL A 39 -5.52 -3.37 16.82
N VAL A 40 -6.85 -3.38 16.65
CA VAL A 40 -7.78 -3.03 17.74
C VAL A 40 -7.70 -4.03 18.88
N LEU A 41 -7.79 -5.33 18.59
CA LEU A 41 -7.71 -6.39 19.60
C LEU A 41 -6.38 -6.33 20.35
N TYR A 42 -5.26 -6.17 19.63
CA TYR A 42 -3.94 -6.10 20.26
C TYR A 42 -3.78 -4.86 21.16
N THR A 43 -4.29 -3.70 20.74
CA THR A 43 -4.13 -2.43 21.47
C THR A 43 -5.04 -2.29 22.69
N THR A 44 -6.20 -2.94 22.68
CA THR A 44 -7.25 -2.72 23.71
C THR A 44 -7.34 -3.85 24.73
N LEU A 45 -6.78 -5.02 24.45
CA LEU A 45 -6.84 -6.17 25.32
C LEU A 45 -5.50 -6.41 26.04
N PRO A 46 -5.53 -6.96 27.27
CA PRO A 46 -4.33 -7.49 27.88
C PRO A 46 -3.81 -8.70 27.06
N PRO A 47 -2.50 -8.98 27.04
CA PRO A 47 -1.90 -10.00 26.17
C PRO A 47 -2.58 -11.38 26.24
N LYS A 48 -2.91 -11.85 27.45
CA LYS A 48 -3.61 -13.14 27.64
C LYS A 48 -4.98 -13.17 26.96
N SER A 49 -5.73 -12.08 27.05
CA SER A 49 -7.05 -11.97 26.42
C SER A 49 -6.93 -11.84 24.91
N PHE A 50 -5.96 -11.06 24.42
CA PHE A 50 -5.68 -10.98 22.98
C PHE A 50 -5.42 -12.36 22.37
N VAL A 51 -4.54 -13.16 23.00
CA VAL A 51 -4.22 -14.51 22.55
C VAL A 51 -5.45 -15.42 22.56
N LEU A 52 -6.29 -15.36 23.60
CA LEU A 52 -7.52 -16.15 23.67
C LEU A 52 -8.48 -15.83 22.50
N HIS A 53 -8.71 -14.54 22.23
CA HIS A 53 -9.54 -14.09 21.11
C HIS A 53 -8.95 -14.51 19.77
N LEU A 54 -7.64 -14.34 19.58
CA LEU A 54 -6.93 -14.70 18.36
C LEU A 54 -7.02 -16.21 18.07
N ILE A 55 -6.71 -17.06 19.06
CA ILE A 55 -6.80 -18.52 18.92
C ILE A 55 -8.23 -18.95 18.57
N THR A 56 -9.23 -18.35 19.23
CA THR A 56 -10.64 -18.67 18.94
C THR A 56 -11.01 -18.33 17.50
N VAL A 57 -10.64 -17.13 17.04
CA VAL A 57 -10.87 -16.71 15.64
C VAL A 57 -10.15 -17.64 14.67
N TRP A 58 -8.91 -18.01 14.96
CA TRP A 58 -8.09 -18.82 14.07
C TRP A 58 -8.56 -20.27 14.00
N LEU A 59 -8.96 -20.88 15.12
CA LEU A 59 -9.55 -22.21 15.11
C LEU A 59 -10.82 -22.25 14.26
N LEU A 60 -11.72 -21.28 14.44
CA LEU A 60 -12.92 -21.18 13.62
C LEU A 60 -12.60 -20.95 12.14
N ALA A 61 -11.65 -20.05 11.84
CA ALA A 61 -11.22 -19.78 10.48
C ALA A 61 -10.58 -21.02 9.82
N PHE A 62 -9.85 -21.83 10.58
CA PHE A 62 -9.25 -23.09 10.11
C PHE A 62 -10.32 -24.12 9.75
N PHE A 63 -11.28 -24.38 10.65
CA PHE A 63 -12.29 -25.40 10.41
C PHE A 63 -13.26 -25.03 9.29
N ILE A 64 -13.53 -23.74 9.08
CA ILE A 64 -14.47 -23.27 8.07
C ILE A 64 -13.77 -22.98 6.73
N GLY A 65 -12.65 -22.24 6.75
CA GLY A 65 -11.95 -21.75 5.56
C GLY A 65 -10.67 -22.50 5.20
N GLY A 66 -10.27 -23.50 5.99
CA GLY A 66 -9.10 -24.32 5.75
C GLY A 66 -7.73 -23.67 6.05
N PRO A 67 -6.63 -24.41 5.88
CA PRO A 67 -5.29 -24.00 6.28
C PRO A 67 -4.76 -22.73 5.59
N ALA A 68 -5.11 -22.53 4.32
CA ALA A 68 -4.68 -21.36 3.54
C ALA A 68 -5.15 -20.03 4.17
N THR A 69 -6.32 -20.03 4.82
CA THR A 69 -6.85 -18.86 5.54
C THR A 69 -5.93 -18.41 6.67
N LEU A 70 -5.27 -19.36 7.34
CA LEU A 70 -4.34 -19.06 8.43
C LEU A 70 -3.04 -18.43 7.93
N ILE A 71 -2.55 -18.84 6.75
CA ILE A 71 -1.34 -18.25 6.16
C ILE A 71 -1.57 -16.75 5.91
N ILE A 72 -2.72 -16.41 5.32
CA ILE A 72 -3.10 -15.01 5.07
C ILE A 72 -3.32 -14.27 6.39
N GLY A 73 -4.03 -14.88 7.34
CA GLY A 73 -4.22 -14.31 8.67
C GLY A 73 -2.90 -14.01 9.38
N PHE A 74 -1.92 -14.91 9.28
CA PHE A 74 -0.59 -14.75 9.87
C PHE A 74 0.19 -13.61 9.23
N PHE A 75 0.17 -13.51 7.90
CA PHE A 75 0.81 -12.43 7.16
C PHE A 75 0.35 -11.05 7.68
N PHE A 76 -0.96 -10.84 7.84
CA PHE A 76 -1.51 -9.56 8.30
C PHE A 76 -1.41 -9.34 9.82
N LEU A 77 -1.32 -10.42 10.61
CA LEU A 77 -1.18 -10.35 12.07
C LEU A 77 0.12 -9.65 12.48
N ILE A 78 1.25 -9.97 11.85
CA ILE A 78 2.57 -9.43 12.20
C ILE A 78 2.60 -7.89 12.12
N PRO A 79 2.34 -7.24 10.98
CA PRO A 79 2.35 -5.78 10.89
C PRO A 79 1.25 -5.14 11.75
N ALA A 80 0.13 -5.83 11.99
CA ALA A 80 -0.94 -5.33 12.88
C ALA A 80 -0.50 -5.28 14.34
N ILE A 81 0.21 -6.31 14.83
CA ILE A 81 0.81 -6.32 16.17
C ILE A 81 1.84 -5.19 16.30
N VAL A 82 2.71 -5.00 15.31
CA VAL A 82 3.70 -3.92 15.32
C VAL A 82 3.02 -2.55 15.37
N MET A 83 1.99 -2.33 14.54
CA MET A 83 1.21 -1.09 14.57
C MET A 83 0.55 -0.87 15.94
N GLY A 84 -0.07 -1.91 16.48
CA GLY A 84 -0.73 -1.84 17.78
C GLY A 84 0.24 -1.56 18.93
N HIS A 85 1.43 -2.15 18.91
CA HIS A 85 2.47 -1.88 19.90
C HIS A 85 2.94 -0.42 19.86
N LEU A 86 3.11 0.15 18.67
CA LEU A 86 3.47 1.55 18.50
C LEU A 86 2.34 2.50 18.93
N TYR A 87 1.06 2.10 18.78
CA TYR A 87 -0.08 2.85 19.31
C TYR A 87 -0.09 2.88 20.84
N MET A 88 0.20 1.75 21.50
CA MET A 88 0.32 1.71 22.96
C MET A 88 1.44 2.62 23.47
N LYS A 89 2.54 2.73 22.71
CA LYS A 89 3.65 3.65 22.97
C LYS A 89 3.38 5.10 22.56
N GLN A 90 2.20 5.39 21.97
CA GLN A 90 1.81 6.71 21.48
C GLN A 90 2.84 7.33 20.52
N GLU A 91 3.47 6.50 19.71
CA GLU A 91 4.49 6.93 18.76
C GLU A 91 3.89 7.82 17.66
N PRO A 92 4.65 8.79 17.12
CA PRO A 92 4.15 9.67 16.09
C PRO A 92 3.76 8.89 14.84
N ALA A 93 2.66 9.29 14.19
CA ALA A 93 2.12 8.58 13.03
C ALA A 93 3.13 8.38 11.88
N SER A 94 4.08 9.30 11.71
CA SER A 94 5.18 9.15 10.73
C SER A 94 6.11 7.98 11.04
N LYS A 95 6.40 7.73 12.32
CA LYS A 95 7.18 6.57 12.76
C LYS A 95 6.36 5.29 12.57
N VAL A 96 5.08 5.31 12.91
CA VAL A 96 4.20 4.15 12.69
C VAL A 96 4.16 3.76 11.22
N ILE A 97 3.89 4.71 10.32
CA ILE A 97 3.79 4.43 8.88
C ILE A 97 5.10 3.87 8.33
N ARG A 98 6.24 4.44 8.73
CA ARG A 98 7.55 3.97 8.26
C ARG A 98 7.89 2.58 8.79
N THR A 99 7.72 2.35 10.10
CA THR A 99 8.06 1.05 10.70
C THR A 99 7.13 -0.05 10.21
N VAL A 100 5.81 0.18 10.23
CA VAL A 100 4.84 -0.82 9.78
C VAL A 100 4.94 -1.06 8.28
N GLY A 101 5.17 -0.01 7.48
CA GLY A 101 5.39 -0.14 6.04
C GLY A 101 6.62 -1.01 5.72
N VAL A 102 7.72 -0.83 6.45
CA VAL A 102 8.91 -1.68 6.29
C VAL A 102 8.62 -3.13 6.71
N VAL A 103 7.91 -3.34 7.82
CA VAL A 103 7.53 -4.70 8.26
C VAL A 103 6.62 -5.38 7.25
N PHE A 104 5.65 -4.66 6.68
CA PHE A 104 4.74 -5.18 5.67
C PHE A 104 5.50 -5.52 4.38
N LEU A 105 6.39 -4.64 3.93
CA LEU A 105 7.26 -4.87 2.77
C LEU A 105 8.16 -6.09 2.98
N ALA A 106 8.78 -6.20 4.16
CA ALA A 106 9.59 -7.36 4.52
C ALA A 106 8.75 -8.64 4.51
N GLY A 107 7.50 -8.59 4.98
CA GLY A 107 6.54 -9.68 4.87
C GLY A 107 6.30 -10.10 3.42
N LEU A 108 6.03 -9.16 2.51
CA LEU A 108 5.82 -9.45 1.08
C LEU A 108 7.04 -10.11 0.44
N LEU A 109 8.24 -9.60 0.73
CA LEU A 109 9.50 -10.15 0.21
C LEU A 109 9.79 -11.54 0.79
N LEU A 110 9.51 -11.73 2.09
CA LEU A 110 9.67 -13.03 2.74
C LEU A 110 8.71 -14.06 2.16
N GLU A 111 7.47 -13.68 1.86
CA GLU A 111 6.49 -14.55 1.22
C GLU A 111 6.98 -15.00 -0.17
N LEU A 112 7.44 -14.08 -1.02
CA LEU A 112 8.05 -14.42 -2.31
C LEU A 112 9.22 -15.40 -2.15
N PHE A 113 10.10 -15.15 -1.18
CA PHE A 113 11.24 -16.02 -0.89
C PHE A 113 10.80 -17.43 -0.46
N ILE A 114 9.79 -17.53 0.41
CA ILE A 114 9.24 -18.83 0.86
C ILE A 114 8.66 -19.61 -0.32
N PHE A 115 7.85 -18.98 -1.16
CA PHE A 115 7.26 -19.64 -2.33
C PHE A 115 8.33 -20.16 -3.30
N GLU A 116 9.32 -19.34 -3.63
CA GLU A 116 10.38 -19.69 -4.58
C GLU A 116 11.32 -20.77 -4.00
N VAL A 117 11.88 -20.54 -2.81
CA VAL A 117 12.99 -21.34 -2.30
C VAL A 117 12.51 -22.59 -1.57
N ILE A 118 11.45 -22.47 -0.78
CA ILE A 118 10.96 -23.57 0.07
C ILE A 118 9.93 -24.40 -0.69
N LEU A 119 8.92 -23.76 -1.27
CA LEU A 119 7.82 -24.46 -1.94
C LEU A 119 8.16 -24.82 -3.40
N LYS A 120 9.27 -24.32 -3.95
CA LYS A 120 9.69 -24.51 -5.35
C LYS A 120 8.63 -24.04 -6.35
N ILE A 121 7.89 -22.99 -5.97
CA ILE A 121 6.85 -22.37 -6.77
C ILE A 121 7.32 -20.96 -7.12
N SER A 122 7.71 -20.75 -8.38
CA SER A 122 8.05 -19.42 -8.84
C SER A 122 6.80 -18.61 -9.20
N LEU A 123 6.39 -17.73 -8.30
CA LEU A 123 5.24 -16.84 -8.54
C LEU A 123 5.51 -15.92 -9.72
N ILE A 124 6.75 -15.44 -9.87
CA ILE A 124 7.16 -14.57 -10.98
C ILE A 124 7.01 -15.32 -12.31
N GLN A 125 7.51 -16.56 -12.41
CA GLN A 125 7.37 -17.34 -13.64
C GLN A 125 5.91 -17.67 -13.95
N LYS A 126 5.10 -18.02 -12.93
CA LYS A 126 3.66 -18.26 -13.11
C LYS A 126 2.93 -17.02 -13.63
N MET A 127 3.21 -15.84 -13.08
CA MET A 127 2.62 -14.60 -13.58
C MET A 127 3.06 -14.31 -15.02
N SER A 128 4.34 -14.50 -15.33
CA SER A 128 4.86 -14.34 -16.70
C SER A 128 4.21 -15.31 -17.69
N SER A 129 4.04 -16.58 -17.32
CA SER A 129 3.40 -17.58 -18.18
C SER A 129 1.91 -17.31 -18.36
N LEU A 130 1.23 -16.84 -17.32
CA LEU A 130 -0.18 -16.43 -17.40
C LEU A 130 -0.37 -15.27 -18.40
N VAL A 131 0.50 -14.25 -18.35
CA VAL A 131 0.46 -13.14 -19.33
C VAL A 131 0.67 -13.65 -20.75
N ARG A 132 1.69 -14.48 -20.98
CA ARG A 132 1.97 -15.07 -22.30
C ARG A 132 0.76 -15.86 -22.84
N THR A 133 0.25 -16.78 -22.03
CA THR A 133 -0.92 -17.60 -22.39
C THR A 133 -2.14 -16.74 -22.70
N THR A 134 -2.41 -15.73 -21.86
CA THR A 134 -3.54 -14.81 -22.07
C THR A 134 -3.39 -14.03 -23.38
N VAL A 135 -2.18 -13.57 -23.69
CA VAL A 135 -1.91 -12.85 -24.94
C VAL A 135 -2.06 -13.78 -26.15
N ASP A 136 -1.52 -15.00 -26.09
CA ASP A 136 -1.65 -15.99 -27.15
C ASP A 136 -3.14 -16.31 -27.44
N ASP A 137 -3.95 -16.46 -26.40
CA ASP A 137 -5.39 -16.68 -26.54
C ASP A 137 -6.09 -15.48 -27.23
N LEU A 138 -5.72 -14.25 -26.89
CA LEU A 138 -6.26 -13.04 -27.52
C LEU A 138 -5.82 -12.89 -28.98
N VAL A 139 -4.59 -13.32 -29.34
CA VAL A 139 -4.11 -13.39 -30.73
C VAL A 139 -4.96 -14.37 -31.53
N VAL A 140 -5.18 -15.58 -31.00
CA VAL A 140 -5.99 -16.61 -31.66
C VAL A 140 -7.43 -16.14 -31.88
N GLN A 141 -7.98 -15.37 -30.95
CA GLN A 141 -9.33 -14.79 -31.06
C GLN A 141 -9.40 -13.55 -31.96
N GLY A 142 -8.26 -13.07 -32.49
CA GLY A 142 -8.20 -11.87 -33.34
C GLY A 142 -8.57 -10.57 -32.60
N LEU A 143 -8.42 -10.55 -31.26
CA LEU A 143 -8.77 -9.41 -30.42
C LEU A 143 -7.61 -8.41 -30.24
N LEU A 144 -6.40 -8.76 -30.66
CA LEU A 144 -5.24 -7.89 -30.62
C LEU A 144 -4.96 -7.21 -31.98
N PRO A 145 -4.34 -6.01 -31.97
CA PRO A 145 -3.88 -5.34 -33.19
C PRO A 145 -2.93 -6.22 -34.01
N LYS A 146 -2.90 -6.03 -35.32
CA LYS A 146 -2.03 -6.80 -36.23
C LYS A 146 -0.54 -6.57 -35.98
N GLU A 147 -0.21 -5.43 -35.38
CA GLU A 147 1.14 -5.03 -35.01
C GLU A 147 1.63 -5.75 -33.74
N TRP A 148 0.74 -6.44 -33.02
CA TRP A 148 1.12 -7.20 -31.83
C TRP A 148 1.93 -8.44 -32.20
N ASN A 149 3.12 -8.56 -31.63
CA ASN A 149 4.02 -9.68 -31.85
C ASN A 149 4.58 -10.23 -30.52
N SER A 150 5.34 -11.32 -30.58
CA SER A 150 5.93 -11.94 -29.39
C SER A 150 6.93 -11.03 -28.67
N GLU A 151 7.61 -10.13 -29.38
CA GLU A 151 8.54 -9.16 -28.78
C GLU A 151 7.82 -8.16 -27.87
N LEU A 152 6.65 -7.66 -28.27
CA LEU A 152 5.79 -6.80 -27.45
C LEU A 152 5.31 -7.54 -26.19
N THR A 153 4.92 -8.81 -26.31
CA THR A 153 4.57 -9.65 -25.16
C THR A 153 5.74 -9.78 -24.19
N GLU A 154 6.95 -10.06 -24.67
CA GLU A 154 8.13 -10.18 -23.83
C GLU A 154 8.52 -8.84 -23.17
N MET A 155 8.39 -7.72 -23.88
CA MET A 155 8.57 -6.39 -23.31
C MET A 155 7.58 -6.12 -22.17
N MET A 156 6.31 -6.49 -22.35
CA MET A 156 5.29 -6.38 -21.31
C MET A 156 5.63 -7.23 -20.09
N VAL A 157 6.01 -8.50 -20.29
CA VAL A 157 6.43 -9.42 -19.21
C VAL A 157 7.64 -8.85 -18.47
N ARG A 158 8.68 -8.41 -19.18
CA ARG A 158 9.89 -7.81 -18.58
C ARG A 158 9.57 -6.57 -17.79
N THR A 159 8.69 -5.71 -18.32
CA THR A 159 8.26 -4.48 -17.64
C THR A 159 7.47 -4.80 -16.37
N MET A 160 6.55 -5.77 -16.44
CA MET A 160 5.76 -6.22 -15.30
C MET A 160 6.66 -6.78 -14.20
N VAL A 161 7.57 -7.69 -14.54
CA VAL A 161 8.50 -8.30 -13.59
C VAL A 161 9.46 -7.27 -13.00
N GLY A 162 10.02 -6.40 -13.85
CA GLY A 162 10.90 -5.31 -13.43
C GLY A 162 10.24 -4.29 -12.50
N SER A 163 8.90 -4.17 -12.54
CA SER A 163 8.11 -3.25 -11.71
C SER A 163 7.65 -3.85 -10.37
N ILE A 164 7.90 -5.14 -10.11
CA ILE A 164 7.53 -5.78 -8.84
C ILE A 164 8.04 -5.00 -7.61
N PRO A 165 9.32 -4.54 -7.56
CA PRO A 165 9.83 -3.83 -6.40
C PRO A 165 9.05 -2.56 -6.07
N VAL A 166 8.81 -1.68 -7.05
CA VAL A 166 8.03 -0.46 -6.82
C VAL A 166 6.59 -0.77 -6.45
N THR A 167 5.96 -1.77 -7.10
CA THR A 167 4.60 -2.20 -6.76
C THR A 167 4.51 -2.68 -5.31
N PHE A 168 5.48 -3.46 -4.83
CA PHE A 168 5.51 -3.93 -3.44
C PHE A 168 5.66 -2.79 -2.43
N ILE A 169 6.51 -1.80 -2.73
CA ILE A 169 6.66 -0.60 -1.90
C ILE A 169 5.33 0.18 -1.84
N LEU A 170 4.66 0.38 -2.98
CA LEU A 170 3.39 1.09 -3.06
C LEU A 170 2.26 0.35 -2.33
N ILE A 171 2.19 -0.97 -2.47
CA ILE A 171 1.27 -1.83 -1.72
C ILE A 171 1.52 -1.65 -0.23
N ALA A 172 2.74 -1.87 0.25
CA ALA A 172 3.08 -1.76 1.67
C ALA A 172 2.74 -0.38 2.26
N PHE A 173 3.07 0.68 1.52
CA PHE A 173 2.75 2.06 1.90
C PHE A 173 1.24 2.32 1.94
N GLY A 174 0.53 1.93 0.88
CA GLY A 174 -0.92 2.09 0.76
C GLY A 174 -1.68 1.36 1.87
N TYR A 175 -1.37 0.08 2.09
CA TYR A 175 -1.95 -0.72 3.17
C TYR A 175 -1.71 -0.10 4.54
N THR A 176 -0.49 0.36 4.79
CA THR A 176 -0.13 0.96 6.08
C THR A 176 -0.88 2.27 6.32
N ILE A 177 -1.02 3.14 5.31
CA ILE A 177 -1.76 4.40 5.46
C ILE A 177 -3.26 4.17 5.67
N ILE A 178 -3.86 3.28 4.88
CA ILE A 178 -5.28 2.95 4.99
C ILE A 178 -5.56 2.37 6.39
N THR A 179 -4.74 1.42 6.82
CA THR A 179 -4.85 0.83 8.15
C THR A 179 -4.63 1.87 9.24
N GLN A 180 -3.60 2.72 9.13
CA GLN A 180 -3.32 3.80 10.09
C GLN A 180 -4.53 4.73 10.27
N TYR A 181 -5.23 5.05 9.19
CA TYR A 181 -6.40 5.92 9.22
C TYR A 181 -7.61 5.24 9.87
N LEU A 182 -7.90 4.00 9.48
CA LEU A 182 -9.06 3.24 9.95
C LEU A 182 -8.87 2.73 11.38
N ALA A 183 -7.76 2.04 11.65
CA ALA A 183 -7.44 1.45 12.95
C ALA A 183 -7.36 2.51 14.04
N ARG A 184 -6.77 3.68 13.77
CA ARG A 184 -6.78 4.81 14.71
C ARG A 184 -8.18 5.16 15.21
N ARG A 185 -9.18 5.21 14.33
CA ARG A 185 -10.57 5.51 14.72
C ARG A 185 -11.21 4.36 15.47
N ALA A 186 -10.98 3.14 14.99
CA ALA A 186 -11.49 1.93 15.59
C ALA A 186 -10.97 1.71 17.01
N VAL A 187 -9.68 1.97 17.25
CA VAL A 187 -9.03 1.92 18.57
C VAL A 187 -9.64 2.96 19.50
N LYS A 188 -9.79 4.22 19.05
CA LYS A 188 -10.45 5.26 19.84
C LYS A 188 -11.89 4.86 20.21
N TRP A 189 -12.67 4.36 19.25
CA TRP A 189 -14.03 3.89 19.50
C TRP A 189 -14.09 2.73 20.51
N SER A 190 -13.06 1.89 20.51
CA SER A 190 -12.95 0.73 21.39
C SER A 190 -12.46 1.06 22.80
N GLY A 191 -12.18 2.33 23.10
CA GLY A 191 -11.65 2.77 24.39
C GLY A 191 -10.16 2.54 24.57
N GLY A 192 -9.42 2.38 23.45
CA GLY A 192 -7.96 2.29 23.46
C GLY A 192 -7.27 3.64 23.69
N PRO A 193 -5.93 3.64 23.71
CA PRO A 193 -5.14 4.84 23.96
C PRO A 193 -5.34 5.91 22.87
N GLU A 194 -4.98 7.15 23.19
CA GLU A 194 -4.91 8.20 22.17
C GLU A 194 -3.80 7.90 21.17
N VAL A 195 -4.17 7.84 19.89
CA VAL A 195 -3.23 7.61 18.79
C VAL A 195 -2.94 8.94 18.08
N PRO A 196 -1.66 9.36 17.99
CA PRO A 196 -1.27 10.57 17.28
C PRO A 196 -1.78 10.59 15.84
N ARG A 197 -2.21 11.77 15.39
CA ARG A 197 -2.67 11.97 14.00
C ARG A 197 -1.47 12.19 13.09
N PHE A 198 -1.61 11.76 11.83
CA PHE A 198 -0.69 12.19 10.78
C PHE A 198 -0.89 13.68 10.50
N THR A 199 0.16 14.33 9.98
CA THR A 199 0.09 15.73 9.55
C THR A 199 -1.00 15.90 8.50
N ARG A 200 -1.71 17.02 8.53
CA ARG A 200 -2.81 17.28 7.59
C ARG A 200 -2.24 17.42 6.18
N ALA A 201 -2.97 16.93 5.17
CA ALA A 201 -2.52 16.94 3.78
C ALA A 201 -2.10 18.33 3.27
N LYS A 202 -2.85 19.37 3.65
CA LYS A 202 -2.53 20.77 3.31
C LYS A 202 -1.16 21.25 3.81
N ASP A 203 -0.61 20.59 4.82
CA ASP A 203 0.64 20.98 5.48
C ASP A 203 1.82 20.09 5.01
N TRP A 204 1.59 19.15 4.08
CA TRP A 204 2.66 18.29 3.56
C TRP A 204 3.69 19.08 2.75
N ARG A 205 4.96 18.83 3.06
CA ARG A 205 6.14 19.47 2.46
C ARG A 205 7.24 18.45 2.27
N LEU A 206 7.61 18.22 1.01
CA LEU A 206 8.80 17.47 0.66
C LEU A 206 10.05 18.34 0.75
N SER A 207 11.20 17.71 0.92
CA SER A 207 12.51 18.37 0.83
C SER A 207 12.85 18.68 -0.63
N ARG A 208 13.44 19.87 -0.87
CA ARG A 208 13.95 20.26 -2.20
C ARG A 208 14.99 19.29 -2.75
N MET A 209 15.71 18.58 -1.88
CA MET A 209 16.69 17.56 -2.29
C MET A 209 16.04 16.44 -3.11
N LEU A 210 14.78 16.07 -2.84
CA LEU A 210 14.07 15.05 -3.60
C LEU A 210 13.83 15.48 -5.05
N VAL A 211 13.68 16.79 -5.32
CA VAL A 211 13.54 17.30 -6.69
C VAL A 211 14.83 17.09 -7.46
N ILE A 212 15.97 17.41 -6.85
CA ILE A 212 17.28 17.22 -7.47
C ILE A 212 17.51 15.74 -7.79
N ILE A 213 17.25 14.85 -6.82
CA ILE A 213 17.37 13.40 -7.01
C ILE A 213 16.47 12.92 -8.16
N TYR A 214 15.23 13.40 -8.23
CA TYR A 214 14.30 13.03 -9.29
C TYR A 214 14.74 13.50 -10.67
N LEU A 215 15.20 14.74 -10.80
CA LEU A 215 15.68 15.28 -12.06
C LEU A 215 16.94 14.53 -12.54
N ILE A 216 17.86 14.18 -11.64
CA ILE A 216 19.02 13.37 -11.98
C ILE A 216 18.58 11.97 -12.44
N ALA A 217 17.75 11.28 -11.65
CA ALA A 217 17.28 9.94 -11.98
C ALA A 217 16.53 9.92 -13.33
N TYR A 218 15.60 10.85 -13.54
CA TYR A 218 14.86 10.97 -14.79
C TYR A 218 15.77 11.29 -15.98
N SER A 219 16.77 12.15 -15.80
CA SER A 219 17.75 12.45 -16.86
C SER A 219 18.56 11.21 -17.23
N ILE A 220 19.06 10.47 -16.24
CA ILE A 220 19.79 9.20 -16.49
C ILE A 220 18.87 8.21 -17.23
N GLU A 221 17.60 8.11 -16.83
CA GLU A 221 16.64 7.18 -17.45
C GLU A 221 16.40 7.53 -18.93
N LEU A 222 16.27 8.82 -19.25
CA LEU A 222 16.05 9.30 -20.61
C LEU A 222 17.18 8.93 -21.57
N PHE A 223 18.43 8.94 -21.07
CA PHE A 223 19.62 8.61 -21.86
C PHE A 223 20.07 7.14 -21.72
N SER A 224 19.39 6.36 -20.87
CA SER A 224 19.71 4.94 -20.66
C SER A 224 19.02 4.06 -21.70
N THR A 225 19.70 3.01 -22.17
CA THR A 225 19.09 1.99 -23.01
C THR A 225 18.15 1.12 -22.18
N LYS A 226 16.85 1.19 -22.49
CA LYS A 226 15.74 0.49 -21.80
C LYS A 226 15.81 -1.05 -21.84
N THR A 227 16.81 -1.60 -22.53
CA THR A 227 16.98 -3.04 -22.77
C THR A 227 18.05 -3.69 -21.89
N SER A 228 18.75 -2.95 -21.02
CA SER A 228 19.77 -3.56 -20.16
C SER A 228 19.15 -4.27 -18.95
N GLU A 229 19.50 -5.54 -18.73
CA GLU A 229 19.15 -6.31 -17.52
C GLU A 229 20.06 -5.97 -16.32
N SER A 230 20.84 -4.89 -16.43
CA SER A 230 21.73 -4.44 -15.37
C SER A 230 20.95 -4.06 -14.12
N PHE A 231 21.48 -4.41 -12.95
CA PHE A 231 20.95 -3.98 -11.66
C PHE A 231 20.68 -2.46 -11.62
N PHE A 232 21.57 -1.66 -12.21
CA PHE A 232 21.42 -0.20 -12.24
C PHE A 232 20.20 0.25 -13.03
N ALA A 233 19.93 -0.37 -14.18
CA ALA A 233 18.77 -0.04 -15.01
C ALA A 233 17.46 -0.43 -14.32
N ILE A 234 17.41 -1.60 -13.67
CA ILE A 234 16.25 -2.04 -12.89
C ILE A 234 16.01 -1.11 -11.68
N ALA A 235 17.07 -0.71 -10.98
CA ALA A 235 16.95 0.23 -9.87
C ALA A 235 16.38 1.58 -10.33
N LEU A 236 16.84 2.09 -11.48
CA LEU A 236 16.36 3.34 -12.05
C LEU A 236 14.90 3.27 -12.50
N MET A 237 14.53 2.18 -13.16
CA MET A 237 13.18 1.87 -13.60
C MET A 237 12.16 1.83 -12.45
N ASN A 238 12.60 1.53 -11.22
CA ASN A 238 11.74 1.56 -10.03
C ASN A 238 11.82 2.91 -9.28
N LEU A 239 12.99 3.54 -9.25
CA LEU A 239 13.23 4.78 -8.52
C LEU A 239 12.45 5.95 -9.12
N VAL A 240 12.44 6.10 -10.45
CA VAL A 240 11.73 7.22 -11.09
C VAL A 240 10.23 7.16 -10.82
N PRO A 241 9.52 6.04 -11.07
CA PRO A 241 8.10 5.93 -10.74
C PRO A 241 7.83 6.15 -9.25
N LEU A 242 8.69 5.62 -8.36
CA LEU A 242 8.53 5.83 -6.92
C LEU A 242 8.58 7.31 -6.55
N LEU A 243 9.54 8.06 -7.09
CA LEU A 243 9.64 9.50 -6.88
C LEU A 243 8.46 10.24 -7.52
N SER A 244 8.00 9.83 -8.72
CA SER A 244 6.78 10.38 -9.33
C SER A 244 5.57 10.21 -8.41
N TYR A 245 5.38 9.05 -7.76
CA TYR A 245 4.31 8.85 -6.79
C TYR A 245 4.47 9.74 -5.54
N VAL A 246 5.69 9.88 -5.04
CA VAL A 246 5.98 10.80 -3.91
C VAL A 246 5.59 12.24 -4.28
N PHE A 247 5.90 12.70 -5.49
CA PHE A 247 5.49 14.02 -5.96
C PHE A 247 3.99 14.11 -6.26
N ALA A 248 3.35 13.04 -6.73
CA ALA A 248 1.89 13.00 -6.85
C ALA A 248 1.22 13.21 -5.48
N ILE A 249 1.71 12.58 -4.42
CA ILE A 249 1.22 12.80 -3.04
C ILE A 249 1.43 14.27 -2.61
N GLN A 250 2.56 14.88 -2.96
CA GLN A 250 2.80 16.30 -2.71
C GLN A 250 1.82 17.20 -3.49
N ALA A 251 1.51 16.87 -4.75
CA ALA A 251 0.52 17.57 -5.56
C ALA A 251 -0.87 17.50 -4.90
N VAL A 252 -1.27 16.34 -4.38
CA VAL A 252 -2.50 16.19 -3.59
C VAL A 252 -2.47 17.14 -2.38
N GLY A 253 -1.36 17.16 -1.63
CA GLY A 253 -1.18 18.08 -0.50
C GLY A 253 -1.30 19.56 -0.90
N PHE A 254 -0.75 19.94 -2.07
CA PHE A 254 -0.89 21.27 -2.63
C PHE A 254 -2.35 21.63 -2.95
N PHE A 255 -3.12 20.72 -3.55
CA PHE A 255 -4.54 20.95 -3.80
C PHE A 255 -5.36 21.09 -2.52
N PHE A 256 -5.04 20.31 -1.46
CA PHE A 256 -5.64 20.50 -0.14
C PHE A 256 -5.30 21.87 0.47
N PHE A 257 -4.08 22.37 0.26
CA PHE A 257 -3.71 23.72 0.66
C PHE A 257 -4.50 24.78 -0.12
N LEU A 258 -4.59 24.65 -1.44
CA LEU A 258 -5.29 25.60 -2.30
C LEU A 258 -6.78 25.66 -1.96
N ALA A 259 -7.41 24.50 -1.75
CA ALA A 259 -8.79 24.40 -1.31
C ALA A 259 -9.01 25.12 0.02
N HIS A 260 -8.07 25.00 0.96
CA HIS A 260 -8.16 25.70 2.24
C HIS A 260 -8.04 27.22 2.09
N GLN A 261 -7.07 27.71 1.29
CA GLN A 261 -6.86 29.15 1.09
C GLN A 261 -8.00 29.82 0.31
N ARG A 262 -8.60 29.10 -0.65
CA ARG A 262 -9.68 29.62 -1.48
C ARG A 262 -11.09 29.28 -0.96
N GLY A 263 -11.20 28.66 0.21
CA GLY A 263 -12.49 28.28 0.79
C GLY A 263 -13.28 27.26 -0.03
N TRP A 264 -12.61 26.41 -0.83
CA TRP A 264 -13.27 25.37 -1.62
C TRP A 264 -13.88 24.30 -0.72
N ASN A 265 -14.93 23.64 -1.22
CA ASN A 265 -15.50 22.47 -0.56
C ASN A 265 -14.42 21.37 -0.41
N LYS A 266 -14.38 20.71 0.77
CA LYS A 266 -13.46 19.62 1.09
C LYS A 266 -13.54 18.45 0.11
N ALA A 267 -14.65 18.27 -0.59
CA ALA A 267 -14.80 17.25 -1.62
C ALA A 267 -13.92 17.52 -2.85
N VAL A 268 -13.67 18.78 -3.21
CA VAL A 268 -12.90 19.16 -4.40
C VAL A 268 -11.48 18.58 -4.40
N PRO A 269 -10.63 18.81 -3.37
CA PRO A 269 -9.28 18.23 -3.36
C PRO A 269 -9.28 16.69 -3.26
N ILE A 270 -10.34 16.07 -2.74
CA ILE A 270 -10.48 14.60 -2.73
C ILE A 270 -10.72 14.08 -4.15
N LEU A 271 -11.63 14.71 -4.90
CA LEU A 271 -11.90 14.35 -6.29
C LEU A 271 -10.69 14.58 -7.20
N ILE A 272 -9.89 15.63 -6.94
CA ILE A 272 -8.63 15.88 -7.67
C ILE A 272 -7.54 14.86 -7.32
N ALA A 273 -7.55 14.29 -6.12
CA ALA A 273 -6.52 13.34 -5.71
C ALA A 273 -6.51 12.06 -6.58
N ILE A 274 -7.67 11.62 -7.06
CA ILE A 274 -7.82 10.42 -7.90
C ILE A 274 -7.05 10.57 -9.23
N PRO A 275 -7.34 11.55 -10.10
CA PRO A 275 -6.62 11.70 -11.35
C PRO A 275 -5.13 12.01 -11.12
N VAL A 276 -4.76 12.73 -10.06
CA VAL A 276 -3.34 13.01 -9.73
C VAL A 276 -2.55 11.73 -9.46
N LEU A 277 -3.16 10.73 -8.80
CA LEU A 277 -2.50 9.46 -8.51
C LEU A 277 -2.53 8.49 -9.70
N ILE A 278 -3.52 8.59 -10.58
CA ILE A 278 -3.70 7.70 -11.74
C ILE A 278 -2.92 8.20 -12.97
N PHE A 279 -2.76 9.52 -13.13
CA PHE A 279 -2.11 10.11 -14.31
C PHE A 279 -0.72 10.64 -13.92
N PRO A 280 0.37 9.87 -14.17
CA PRO A 280 1.72 10.20 -13.72
C PRO A 280 2.22 11.60 -14.07
N PRO A 281 1.89 12.20 -15.23
CA PRO A 281 2.30 13.56 -15.56
C PRO A 281 1.84 14.63 -14.56
N LEU A 282 0.75 14.40 -13.80
CA LEU A 282 0.30 15.35 -12.78
C LEU A 282 1.21 15.43 -11.56
N SER A 283 2.10 14.45 -11.37
CA SER A 283 3.15 14.50 -10.35
C SER A 283 4.05 15.73 -10.51
N LEU A 284 4.20 16.27 -11.73
CA LEU A 284 4.97 17.49 -12.01
C LEU A 284 4.48 18.70 -11.21
N ILE A 285 3.18 18.77 -10.89
CA ILE A 285 2.64 19.82 -10.01
C ILE A 285 3.28 19.76 -8.63
N GLY A 286 3.49 18.56 -8.10
CA GLY A 286 4.15 18.35 -6.81
C GLY A 286 5.65 18.63 -6.87
N VAL A 287 6.29 18.34 -8.01
CA VAL A 287 7.68 18.75 -8.26
C VAL A 287 7.79 20.27 -8.18
N LEU A 288 6.92 21.01 -8.89
CA LEU A 288 6.89 22.47 -8.88
C LEU A 288 6.58 23.03 -7.48
N ASP A 289 5.63 22.45 -6.74
CA ASP A 289 5.32 22.86 -5.36
C ASP A 289 6.47 22.65 -4.38
N THR A 290 7.33 21.67 -4.66
CA THR A 290 8.51 21.40 -3.83
C THR A 290 9.69 22.29 -4.22
N ALA A 291 9.93 22.43 -5.53
CA ALA A 291 11.05 23.18 -6.07
C ALA A 291 10.93 24.68 -5.80
N PHE A 292 9.72 25.22 -6.01
CA PHE A 292 9.43 26.65 -5.92
C PHE A 292 8.46 26.94 -4.77
N PRO A 293 8.57 28.09 -4.11
CA PRO A 293 7.69 28.46 -3.00
C PRO A 293 6.30 28.92 -3.47
N ILE A 294 5.66 28.22 -4.40
CA ILE A 294 4.41 28.62 -5.07
C ILE A 294 3.25 28.90 -4.10
N ARG A 295 3.24 28.23 -2.94
CA ARG A 295 2.19 28.42 -1.93
C ARG A 295 2.18 29.82 -1.33
N LYS A 296 3.32 30.52 -1.29
CA LYS A 296 3.41 31.91 -0.79
C LYS A 296 2.62 32.88 -1.66
N SER A 297 2.48 32.59 -2.95
CA SER A 297 1.72 33.42 -3.89
C SER A 297 0.20 33.34 -3.66
N PHE A 298 -0.28 32.39 -2.84
CA PHE A 298 -1.71 32.20 -2.55
C PHE A 298 -2.08 32.52 -1.10
N THR A 299 -1.12 32.89 -0.26
CA THR A 299 -1.40 33.44 1.07
C THR A 299 -1.64 34.94 0.92
N LYS A 300 -2.81 35.43 1.36
CA LYS A 300 -3.03 36.88 1.47
C LYS A 300 -1.98 37.48 2.42
N PRO A 301 -1.46 38.70 2.15
CA PRO A 301 -0.55 39.39 3.06
C PRO A 301 -1.20 39.61 4.44
#